data_AF-A0A1G2TFJ3-F1
#
_entry.id   AF-A0A1G2TFJ3-F1
#
_cell.length_a   1.000
_cell.length_b   1.000
_cell.length_c   1.000
_cell.angle_alpha   90.00
_cell.angle_beta   90.00
_cell.angle_gamma   90.00
#
_symmetry.space_group_name_H-M   'P 1'
#
loop_
_entity.id
_entity.type
_entity.pdbx_description
1 polymer ?
#
loop_
_entity_poly.entity_id
_entity_poly.type
_entity_poly.pdbx_seq_one_letter_code
_entity_poly.pdbx_strand_id
1 'polypeptide(L)'
;MINIEVVKGANENNLSVLRRFTKRVQASGVLPRVRSKRYSQRTPSRNTRRAKTIIHLMKKEVTAELIKLGKINEISKFSRRH
;
A
#
# COMPACT_ATOMS: atom_id res chain seq x y z
N MET A 1 -23.69 -4.40 -3.38
CA MET A 1 -22.40 -4.19 -4.09
C MET A 1 -21.32 -4.96 -3.34
N ILE A 2 -20.69 -5.95 -3.98
CA ILE A 2 -19.62 -6.75 -3.39
C ILE A 2 -18.29 -6.07 -3.71
N ASN A 3 -17.51 -5.71 -2.69
CA ASN A 3 -16.24 -5.00 -2.88
C ASN A 3 -15.07 -5.95 -3.24
N ILE A 4 -15.06 -7.15 -2.66
CA ILE A 4 -14.08 -8.20 -2.92
C ILE A 4 -14.78 -9.55 -2.78
N GLU A 5 -14.53 -10.45 -3.73
CA GLU A 5 -14.93 -11.85 -3.68
C GLU A 5 -13.72 -12.74 -3.95
N VAL A 6 -13.64 -13.88 -3.25
CA VAL A 6 -12.66 -14.94 -3.49
C VAL A 6 -13.38 -16.28 -3.43
N VAL A 7 -13.39 -16.99 -4.56
CA VAL A 7 -13.92 -18.35 -4.66
C VAL A 7 -12.80 -19.35 -4.35
N LYS A 8 -13.13 -20.41 -3.63
CA LYS A 8 -12.20 -21.50 -3.29
C LYS A 8 -11.99 -22.41 -4.51
N GLY A 9 -10.74 -22.76 -4.81
CA GLY A 9 -10.42 -23.75 -5.83
C GLY A 9 -10.57 -25.19 -5.32
N ALA A 10 -10.76 -26.16 -6.24
CA ALA A 10 -11.06 -27.56 -5.91
C ALA A 10 -10.05 -28.20 -4.93
N ASN A 11 -8.74 -27.94 -5.11
CA ASN A 11 -7.67 -28.53 -4.28
C ASN A 11 -6.98 -27.51 -3.37
N GLU A 12 -7.67 -26.43 -3.00
CA GLU A 12 -7.04 -25.38 -2.20
C GLU A 12 -7.23 -25.56 -0.70
N ASN A 13 -6.15 -25.37 0.07
CA ASN A 13 -6.21 -25.25 1.52
C ASN A 13 -6.94 -23.96 1.96
N ASN A 14 -7.79 -24.05 2.97
CA ASN A 14 -8.52 -22.92 3.55
C ASN A 14 -7.61 -21.74 3.96
N LEU A 15 -6.40 -22.02 4.46
CA LEU A 15 -5.45 -20.98 4.84
C LEU A 15 -4.97 -20.16 3.63
N SER A 16 -4.78 -20.81 2.48
CA SER A 16 -4.38 -20.16 1.23
C SER A 16 -5.48 -19.24 0.71
N VAL A 17 -6.75 -19.66 0.81
CA VAL A 17 -7.92 -18.86 0.44
C VAL A 17 -7.95 -17.57 1.28
N LEU A 18 -7.76 -17.69 2.60
CA LEU A 18 -7.75 -16.55 3.52
C LEU A 18 -6.58 -15.58 3.23
N ARG A 19 -5.40 -16.10 2.89
CA ARG A 19 -4.26 -15.28 2.46
C ARG A 19 -4.55 -14.51 1.17
N ARG A 20 -5.22 -15.13 0.19
CA ARG A 20 -5.61 -14.42 -1.04
C ARG A 20 -6.67 -13.37 -0.77
N PHE A 21 -7.66 -13.70 0.06
CA PHE A 21 -8.69 -12.75 0.47
C PHE A 21 -8.06 -11.52 1.12
N THR A 22 -7.20 -11.71 2.13
CA THR A 22 -6.48 -10.61 2.78
C THR A 22 -5.63 -9.79 1.80
N LYS A 23 -4.90 -10.45 0.89
CA LYS A 23 -4.14 -9.75 -0.16
C LYS A 23 -5.03 -8.93 -1.09
N ARG A 24 -6.18 -9.46 -1.52
CA ARG A 24 -7.14 -8.80 -2.41
C ARG A 24 -7.84 -7.63 -1.72
N VAL A 25 -8.18 -7.77 -0.44
CA VAL A 25 -8.68 -6.69 0.42
C VAL A 25 -7.64 -5.57 0.56
N GLN A 26 -6.37 -5.91 0.83
CA GLN A 26 -5.29 -4.92 0.93
C GLN A 26 -5.04 -4.19 -0.40
N ALA A 27 -5.01 -4.92 -1.51
CA ALA A 27 -4.81 -4.35 -2.85
C ALA A 27 -5.97 -3.47 -3.30
N SER A 28 -7.21 -3.78 -2.89
CA SER A 28 -8.41 -3.01 -3.26
C SER A 28 -8.42 -1.56 -2.75
N GLY A 29 -7.62 -1.23 -1.73
CA GLY A 29 -7.61 0.10 -1.12
C GLY A 29 -8.91 0.49 -0.40
N VAL A 30 -9.87 -0.43 -0.21
CA VAL A 30 -11.15 -0.14 0.45
C VAL A 30 -10.94 0.29 1.90
N LEU A 31 -10.04 -0.38 2.63
CA LEU A 31 -9.73 -0.04 4.02
C LEU A 31 -9.19 1.40 4.18
N PRO A 32 -8.13 1.84 3.48
CA PRO A 32 -7.66 3.22 3.59
C PRO A 32 -8.72 4.24 3.15
N ARG A 33 -9.56 3.92 2.15
CA ARG A 33 -10.66 4.79 1.71
C ARG A 33 -11.74 4.99 2.77
N VAL A 34 -12.19 3.92 3.43
CA VAL A 34 -13.20 4.03 4.50
C VAL A 34 -12.61 4.74 5.72
N ARG A 35 -11.34 4.46 6.05
CA ARG A 35 -10.64 5.15 7.15
C ARG A 35 -10.48 6.64 6.88
N SER A 36 -10.16 7.05 5.65
CA SER A 36 -10.02 8.48 5.32
C SER A 36 -11.33 9.24 5.37
N LYS A 37 -12.47 8.58 5.14
CA LYS A 37 -13.81 9.17 5.24
C LYS A 37 -14.35 9.27 6.67
N ARG A 38 -13.74 8.59 7.65
CA ARG A 38 -14.25 8.51 9.02
C ARG A 38 -14.39 9.89 9.68
N TYR A 39 -13.45 10.79 9.42
CA TYR A 39 -13.43 12.12 10.02
C TYR A 39 -13.36 13.18 8.93
N SER A 40 -14.11 14.26 9.10
CA SER A 40 -13.98 15.44 8.24
C SER A 40 -12.64 16.11 8.54
N GLN A 41 -11.87 16.37 7.49
CA GLN A 41 -10.57 17.02 7.58
C GLN A 41 -10.59 18.29 6.71
N ARG A 42 -10.05 19.39 7.23
CA ARG A 42 -9.92 20.63 6.47
C ARG A 42 -8.99 20.40 5.27
N THR A 43 -9.37 20.92 4.11
CA THR A 43 -8.51 20.91 2.92
C THR A 43 -7.22 21.72 3.18
N PRO A 44 -6.03 21.11 3.03
CA PRO A 44 -4.76 21.80 3.30
C PRO A 44 -4.50 22.92 2.29
N SER A 45 -3.86 24.00 2.76
CA SER A 45 -3.43 25.12 1.92
C SER A 45 -2.40 24.67 0.85
N ARG A 46 -2.15 25.51 -0.16
CA ARG A 46 -1.14 25.22 -1.19
C ARG A 46 0.26 25.04 -0.61
N ASN A 47 0.64 25.88 0.36
CA ASN A 47 1.97 25.86 0.96
C ASN A 47 2.21 24.59 1.78
N THR A 48 1.21 24.16 2.56
CA THR A 48 1.31 22.91 3.35
C THR A 48 1.41 21.68 2.45
N ARG A 49 0.69 21.66 1.32
CA ARG A 49 0.84 20.62 0.29
C ARG A 49 2.24 20.62 -0.31
N ARG A 50 2.77 21.79 -0.71
CA ARG A 50 4.11 21.93 -1.28
C ARG A 50 5.19 21.43 -0.32
N ALA A 51 5.14 21.81 0.95
CA ALA A 51 6.10 21.35 1.96
C ALA A 51 6.08 19.82 2.11
N LYS A 52 4.90 19.19 2.16
CA LYS A 52 4.78 17.73 2.19
C LYS A 52 5.38 17.06 0.95
N THR A 53 5.16 17.62 -0.23
CA THR A 53 5.75 17.10 -1.49
C THR A 53 7.26 17.19 -1.48
N ILE A 54 7.85 18.30 -1.02
CA ILE A 54 9.32 18.47 -0.92
C ILE A 54 9.91 17.39 -0.01
N ILE A 55 9.34 17.19 1.19
CA ILE A 55 9.81 16.15 2.12
C ILE A 55 9.71 14.75 1.50
N HIS A 56 8.66 14.48 0.72
CA HIS A 56 8.52 13.20 0.02
C HIS A 56 9.62 12.97 -1.01
N LEU A 57 9.96 14.01 -1.81
CA LEU A 57 11.04 13.93 -2.80
C LEU A 57 12.39 13.71 -2.13
N MET A 58 12.71 14.45 -1.08
CA MET A 58 13.96 14.27 -0.32
C MET A 58 14.09 12.85 0.23
N LYS A 59 13.01 12.30 0.81
CA LYS A 59 13.01 10.91 1.30
C LYS A 59 13.23 9.90 0.18
N LYS A 60 12.69 10.17 -1.01
CA LYS A 60 12.86 9.31 -2.20
C LYS A 60 14.33 9.28 -2.64
N GLU A 61 14.98 10.44 -2.68
CA GLU A 61 16.41 10.58 -3.01
C GLU A 61 17.29 9.83 -2.00
N VAL A 62 17.08 10.07 -0.70
CA VAL A 62 17.80 9.36 0.38
C VAL A 62 17.62 7.85 0.27
N THR A 63 16.39 7.38 -0.02
CA THR A 63 16.14 5.95 -0.18
C THR A 63 16.89 5.38 -1.39
N ALA A 64 16.96 6.12 -2.50
CA ALA A 64 17.69 5.69 -3.70
C ALA A 64 19.21 5.62 -3.45
N GLU A 65 19.78 6.57 -2.70
CA GLU A 65 21.18 6.52 -2.29
C GLU A 65 21.47 5.32 -1.38
N LEU A 66 20.60 5.05 -0.41
CA LEU A 66 20.75 3.91 0.50
C LEU A 66 20.66 2.56 -0.22
N ILE A 67 19.81 2.46 -1.24
CA ILE A 67 19.74 1.29 -2.13
C ILE A 67 21.06 1.15 -2.91
N LYS A 68 21.57 2.25 -3.49
CA LYS A 68 22.84 2.25 -4.24
C LYS A 68 24.03 1.83 -3.36
N LEU A 69 24.01 2.22 -2.09
CA LEU A 69 25.01 1.84 -1.09
C LEU A 69 24.82 0.42 -0.54
N GLY A 70 23.77 -0.31 -0.96
CA GLY A 70 23.47 -1.66 -0.48
C GLY A 70 23.00 -1.72 0.98
N LYS A 71 22.65 -0.58 1.59
CA LYS A 71 22.21 -0.51 3.00
C LYS A 71 20.74 -0.93 3.16
N ILE A 72 19.95 -0.83 2.10
CA ILE A 72 18.54 -1.20 2.06
C ILE A 72 18.29 -2.04 0.81
N ASN A 73 17.56 -3.14 0.97
CA ASN A 73 17.09 -3.95 -0.16
C ASN A 73 15.97 -3.24 -0.92
N GLU A 74 15.94 -3.36 -2.25
CA GLU A 74 14.82 -2.88 -3.05
C GLU A 74 13.53 -3.64 -2.69
N ILE A 75 12.69 -3.02 -1.86
CA ILE A 75 11.37 -3.58 -1.54
C ILE A 75 10.44 -3.23 -2.70
N SER A 76 10.41 -4.08 -3.73
CA SER A 76 9.30 -4.08 -4.67
C SER A 76 8.03 -4.41 -3.88
N LYS A 77 7.05 -3.49 -3.90
CA LYS A 77 5.73 -3.66 -3.26
C LYS A 77 4.99 -4.94 -3.72
N PHE A 78 5.48 -5.55 -4.80
CA PHE A 78 4.96 -6.76 -5.42
C PHE A 78 6.03 -7.83 -5.66
N SER A 79 7.17 -7.81 -4.95
CA SER A 79 8.15 -8.89 -5.06
C SER A 79 7.43 -10.21 -4.77
N ARG A 80 7.19 -10.99 -5.82
CA ARG A 80 6.73 -12.37 -5.74
C ARG A 80 7.82 -13.08 -4.97
N ARG A 81 7.59 -13.32 -3.67
CA ARG A 81 8.29 -14.39 -2.98
C ARG A 81 7.91 -15.67 -3.74
N HIS A 82 8.83 -16.12 -4.59
CA HIS A 82 8.83 -17.47 -5.13
C HIS A 82 9.09 -18.45 -3.97
#